data_AF-A0A8H4WZ45-F1
#
_entry.id   AF-A0A8H4WZ45-F1
#
_cell.length_a   1.000
_cell.length_b   1.000
_cell.length_c   1.000
_cell.angle_alpha   90.00
_cell.angle_beta   90.00
_cell.angle_gamma   90.00
#
_symmetry.space_group_name_H-M   'P 1'
#
loop_
_entity.id
_entity.type
_entity.pdbx_description
1 polymer ?
#
loop_
_entity_poly.entity_id
_entity_poly.type
_entity_poly.pdbx_seq_one_letter_code
_entity_poly.pdbx_strand_id
1 'polypeptide(L)'
;MGSSSSKTAYSANNTRGASVAALNEQLRQLLERLDQEAAKYANSKVNDDESIEWNPSQAEVQLITAAWKCARGTYDLQGTMADTSYCTFRRHQVIESSFAGTVKRITSTVIEAKTGSPTTDSLPVLVLAIRGSASQSARFSCVTFGAPPCLTQHVDLDIFQPSNGTVCVNVINEFDVVTRADKPYILSLVDVARAMLDLPPRTNISELETSEEIVSVALEATRDENRRLSDDSEDVPVKESNLWRFPRALYHHFGPRVVLLTRFIDNQMSLKAVEISTSEFKKLLFCRVAVHGKSLYEERINALEQGRFNNRSA
;
A
#
# COMPACT_ATOMS: atom_id res chain seq x y z
N MET A 1 -19.41 66.33 4.34
CA MET A 1 -18.13 66.34 3.59
C MET A 1 -17.04 65.91 4.57
N GLY A 2 -16.23 64.89 4.40
CA GLY A 2 -16.06 63.86 3.39
C GLY A 2 -15.24 62.74 4.04
N SER A 3 -15.53 61.51 3.68
CA SER A 3 -14.88 60.28 4.14
C SER A 3 -13.42 60.19 3.69
N SER A 4 -12.56 59.57 4.51
CA SER A 4 -11.46 58.77 3.97
C SER A 4 -11.19 57.56 4.85
N SER A 5 -11.56 56.41 4.33
CA SER A 5 -11.24 55.09 4.85
C SER A 5 -9.82 54.72 4.45
N SER A 6 -9.06 54.03 5.31
CA SER A 6 -7.99 53.17 4.82
C SER A 6 -8.05 51.80 5.50
N LYS A 7 -8.43 50.83 4.67
CA LYS A 7 -8.41 49.39 4.91
C LYS A 7 -6.97 48.91 4.74
N THR A 8 -6.41 48.23 5.74
CA THR A 8 -5.31 47.27 5.51
C THR A 8 -5.22 46.30 6.69
N ALA A 9 -5.95 45.18 6.60
CA ALA A 9 -5.75 44.01 7.46
C ALA A 9 -6.34 42.75 6.82
N TYR A 10 -5.97 42.43 5.57
CA TYR A 10 -6.26 41.13 4.95
C TYR A 10 -5.22 40.82 3.86
N SER A 11 -3.97 40.56 4.24
CA SER A 11 -2.97 40.02 3.28
C SER A 11 -1.80 39.32 3.97
N ALA A 12 -2.08 38.37 4.88
CA ALA A 12 -1.03 37.55 5.48
C ALA A 12 -1.35 36.03 5.45
N ASN A 13 -2.60 35.64 5.23
CA ASN A 13 -2.99 34.22 5.21
C ASN A 13 -2.89 33.55 3.84
N ASN A 14 -2.75 34.31 2.74
CA ASN A 14 -2.75 33.75 1.38
C ASN A 14 -1.37 33.24 0.93
N THR A 15 -0.28 33.79 1.47
CA THR A 15 1.09 33.43 1.11
C THR A 15 1.54 32.08 1.68
N ARG A 16 1.07 31.71 2.88
CA ARG A 16 1.41 30.41 3.50
C ARG A 16 0.75 29.24 2.75
N GLY A 17 -0.49 29.39 2.30
CA GLY A 17 -1.20 28.37 1.53
C GLY A 17 -0.58 28.13 0.15
N ALA A 18 -0.15 29.20 -0.53
CA ALA A 18 0.53 29.12 -1.82
C ALA A 18 1.89 28.41 -1.73
N SER A 19 2.66 28.65 -0.67
CA SER A 19 3.95 28.00 -0.44
C SER A 19 3.82 26.50 -0.17
N VAL A 20 2.80 26.07 0.58
CA VAL A 20 2.56 24.64 0.86
C VAL A 20 2.06 23.90 -0.38
N ALA A 21 1.18 24.53 -1.15
CA ALA A 21 0.70 23.96 -2.42
C ALA A 21 1.84 23.76 -3.42
N ALA A 22 2.74 24.75 -3.55
CA ALA A 22 3.91 24.65 -4.41
C ALA A 22 4.85 23.51 -3.98
N LEU A 23 5.12 23.38 -2.67
CA LEU A 23 5.95 22.29 -2.15
C LEU A 23 5.33 20.91 -2.40
N ASN A 24 4.01 20.78 -2.21
CA ASN A 24 3.30 19.53 -2.47
C ASN A 24 3.35 19.13 -3.94
N GLU A 25 3.21 20.09 -4.86
CA GLU A 25 3.31 19.83 -6.29
C GLU A 25 4.74 19.41 -6.67
N GLN A 26 5.74 20.06 -6.10
CA GLN A 26 7.13 19.66 -6.34
C GLN A 26 7.45 18.27 -5.79
N LEU A 27 6.95 17.93 -4.60
CA LEU A 27 7.07 16.57 -4.05
C LEU A 27 6.38 15.54 -4.95
N ARG A 28 5.20 15.87 -5.50
CA ARG A 28 4.49 15.01 -6.44
C ARG A 28 5.31 14.73 -7.69
N GLN A 29 5.94 15.76 -8.26
CA GLN A 29 6.82 15.64 -9.43
C GLN A 29 8.05 14.79 -9.13
N LEU A 30 8.65 14.95 -7.94
CA LEU A 30 9.78 14.13 -7.51
C LEU A 30 9.42 12.66 -7.36
N LEU A 31 8.26 12.35 -6.76
CA LEU A 31 7.77 10.99 -6.63
C LEU A 31 7.46 10.36 -8.00
N GLU A 32 6.96 11.15 -8.94
CA GLU A 32 6.69 10.69 -10.32
C GLU A 32 7.98 10.37 -11.08
N ARG A 33 9.00 11.24 -11.01
CA ARG A 33 10.32 10.95 -11.59
C ARG A 33 10.97 9.73 -10.95
N LEU A 34 10.84 9.57 -9.63
CA LEU A 34 11.35 8.39 -8.93
C LEU A 34 10.66 7.10 -9.40
N ASP A 35 9.34 7.13 -9.63
CA ASP A 35 8.59 6.00 -10.18
C ASP A 35 9.05 5.67 -11.61
N GLN A 36 9.29 6.68 -12.44
CA GLN A 36 9.83 6.51 -13.79
C GLN A 36 11.25 5.92 -13.79
N GLU A 37 12.11 6.38 -12.88
CA GLU A 37 13.46 5.83 -12.71
C GLU A 37 13.41 4.37 -12.25
N ALA A 38 12.57 4.08 -11.25
CA ALA A 38 12.35 2.73 -10.75
C ALA A 38 11.83 1.79 -11.85
N ALA A 39 10.96 2.28 -12.75
CA ALA A 39 10.40 1.50 -13.85
C ALA A 39 11.45 1.00 -14.86
N LYS A 40 12.65 1.59 -14.91
CA LYS A 40 13.75 1.14 -15.78
C LYS A 40 14.30 -0.22 -15.37
N TYR A 41 14.08 -0.65 -14.12
CA TYR A 41 14.59 -1.92 -13.61
C TYR A 41 13.64 -3.07 -13.95
N ALA A 42 14.21 -4.23 -14.28
CA ALA A 42 13.48 -5.43 -14.70
C ALA A 42 12.53 -5.97 -13.62
N ASN A 43 12.87 -5.76 -12.34
CA ASN A 43 12.10 -6.14 -11.17
C ASN A 43 11.17 -5.04 -10.64
N SER A 44 10.88 -4.00 -11.42
CA SER A 44 9.94 -2.93 -11.03
C SER A 44 8.47 -3.38 -10.98
N LYS A 45 8.13 -4.41 -11.75
CA LYS A 45 6.80 -5.00 -11.86
C LYS A 45 6.81 -6.49 -11.50
N VAL A 46 5.63 -7.03 -11.22
CA VAL A 46 5.47 -8.47 -11.01
C VAL A 46 5.65 -9.20 -12.35
N ASN A 47 6.29 -10.37 -12.32
CA ASN A 47 6.32 -11.27 -13.47
C ASN A 47 5.02 -12.09 -13.50
N ASP A 48 4.09 -11.68 -14.36
CA ASP A 48 2.77 -12.30 -14.50
C ASP A 48 2.83 -13.77 -14.94
N ASP A 49 3.86 -14.15 -15.70
CA ASP A 49 4.00 -15.47 -16.32
C ASP A 49 4.50 -16.52 -15.32
N GLU A 50 5.28 -16.09 -14.33
CA GLU A 50 5.84 -16.93 -13.27
C GLU A 50 4.97 -16.92 -11.99
N SER A 51 3.92 -16.10 -11.96
CA SER A 51 3.06 -15.94 -10.79
C SER A 51 1.89 -16.91 -10.81
N ILE A 52 1.55 -17.46 -9.63
CA ILE A 52 0.41 -18.36 -9.47
C ILE A 52 -0.86 -17.53 -9.38
N GLU A 53 -1.84 -17.79 -10.24
CA GLU A 53 -3.15 -17.14 -10.13
C GLU A 53 -3.80 -17.48 -8.79
N TRP A 54 -4.19 -16.45 -8.05
CA TRP A 54 -4.86 -16.62 -6.77
C TRP A 54 -6.33 -16.97 -7.01
N ASN A 55 -6.77 -18.11 -6.45
CA ASN A 55 -8.11 -18.65 -6.65
C ASN A 55 -8.84 -18.82 -5.31
N PRO A 56 -9.34 -17.73 -4.71
CA PRO A 56 -10.12 -17.81 -3.48
C PRO A 56 -11.53 -18.32 -3.75
N SER A 57 -12.12 -18.95 -2.75
CA SER A 57 -13.56 -19.23 -2.66
C SER A 57 -14.36 -17.95 -2.40
N GLN A 58 -15.66 -17.99 -2.71
CA GLN A 58 -16.55 -16.84 -2.47
C GLN A 58 -16.58 -16.43 -0.99
N ALA A 59 -16.51 -17.40 -0.06
CA ALA A 59 -16.50 -17.14 1.37
C ALA A 59 -15.24 -16.38 1.81
N GLU A 60 -14.09 -16.68 1.23
CA GLU A 60 -12.83 -15.97 1.50
C GLU A 60 -12.88 -14.54 0.97
N VAL A 61 -13.40 -14.35 -0.25
CA VAL A 61 -13.61 -13.02 -0.84
C VAL A 61 -14.56 -12.18 0.01
N GLN A 62 -15.67 -12.77 0.49
CA GLN A 62 -16.62 -12.09 1.38
C GLN A 62 -15.97 -11.68 2.70
N LEU A 63 -15.10 -12.52 3.28
CA LEU A 63 -14.37 -12.21 4.50
C LEU A 63 -13.34 -11.11 4.28
N ILE A 64 -12.61 -11.13 3.16
CA ILE A 64 -11.66 -10.09 2.77
C ILE A 64 -12.39 -8.75 2.56
N THR A 65 -13.55 -8.77 1.89
CA THR A 65 -14.37 -7.59 1.68
C THR A 65 -14.89 -7.03 3.01
N ALA A 66 -15.35 -7.88 3.91
CA ALA A 66 -15.77 -7.46 5.24
C ALA A 66 -14.61 -6.86 6.06
N ALA A 67 -13.41 -7.47 5.98
CA ALA A 67 -12.20 -6.94 6.60
C ALA A 67 -11.81 -5.57 6.02
N TRP A 68 -11.93 -5.39 4.69
CA TRP A 68 -11.69 -4.10 4.04
C TRP A 68 -12.65 -3.01 4.54
N LYS A 69 -13.96 -3.31 4.63
CA LYS A 69 -14.95 -2.38 5.17
C LYS A 69 -14.61 -1.96 6.61
N CYS A 70 -14.20 -2.90 7.45
CA CYS A 70 -13.72 -2.59 8.81
C CYS A 70 -12.46 -1.71 8.81
N ALA A 71 -11.46 -2.05 7.98
CA ALA A 71 -10.20 -1.29 7.88
C ALA A 71 -10.46 0.15 7.40
N ARG A 72 -11.30 0.33 6.39
CA ARG A 72 -11.71 1.65 5.90
C ARG A 72 -12.50 2.41 6.96
N GLY A 73 -13.43 1.74 7.64
CA GLY A 73 -14.26 2.28 8.72
C GLY A 73 -13.46 2.78 9.94
N THR A 74 -12.18 2.41 10.07
CA THR A 74 -11.27 2.96 11.11
C THR A 74 -10.98 4.45 10.89
N TYR A 75 -11.05 4.91 9.64
CA TYR A 75 -10.75 6.30 9.26
C TYR A 75 -11.98 7.18 9.13
N ASP A 76 -13.16 6.60 8.97
CA ASP A 76 -14.43 7.30 8.88
C ASP A 76 -15.32 6.95 10.09
N LEU A 77 -15.05 7.63 11.20
CA LEU A 77 -15.74 7.38 12.48
C LEU A 77 -17.15 7.95 12.52
N GLN A 78 -17.42 8.99 11.73
CA GLN A 78 -18.72 9.63 11.65
C GLN A 78 -19.66 8.92 10.66
N GLY A 79 -19.09 8.22 9.68
CA GLY A 79 -19.84 7.38 8.76
C GLY A 79 -20.36 6.08 9.38
N THR A 80 -21.51 5.64 8.88
CA THR A 80 -22.04 4.29 9.08
C THR A 80 -21.40 3.36 8.05
N MET A 81 -20.87 2.22 8.51
CA MET A 81 -20.40 1.17 7.60
C MET A 81 -21.62 0.55 6.92
N ALA A 82 -21.68 0.64 5.59
CA ALA A 82 -22.78 0.06 4.83
C ALA A 82 -22.73 -1.47 4.89
N ASP A 83 -23.87 -2.09 5.20
CA ASP A 83 -24.05 -3.54 5.15
C ASP A 83 -23.74 -4.10 3.76
N THR A 84 -23.43 -5.40 3.70
CA THR A 84 -23.38 -6.14 2.43
C THR A 84 -24.69 -6.92 2.25
N SER A 85 -24.79 -7.67 1.14
CA SER A 85 -25.86 -8.65 0.96
C SER A 85 -25.81 -9.81 1.96
N TYR A 86 -24.64 -10.06 2.58
CA TYR A 86 -24.39 -11.25 3.41
C TYR A 86 -24.10 -10.95 4.88
N CYS A 87 -23.74 -9.71 5.26
CA CYS A 87 -23.51 -9.35 6.65
C CYS A 87 -23.89 -7.90 6.98
N THR A 88 -24.07 -7.65 8.27
CA THR A 88 -24.26 -6.32 8.86
C THR A 88 -23.05 -5.93 9.71
N PHE A 89 -22.81 -4.62 9.86
CA PHE A 89 -21.68 -4.10 10.62
C PHE A 89 -22.13 -3.22 11.78
N ARG A 90 -21.67 -3.54 12.98
CA ARG A 90 -21.89 -2.71 14.17
C ARG A 90 -20.58 -2.36 14.84
N ARG A 91 -20.17 -1.10 14.71
CA ARG A 91 -18.99 -0.57 15.42
C ARG A 91 -19.24 -0.66 16.93
N HIS A 92 -18.34 -1.31 17.66
CA HIS A 92 -18.48 -1.55 19.09
C HIS A 92 -17.58 -0.65 19.93
N GLN A 93 -16.29 -0.54 19.57
CA GLN A 93 -15.33 0.25 20.33
C GLN A 93 -14.35 0.97 19.41
N VAL A 94 -13.90 2.15 19.83
CA VAL A 94 -12.81 2.90 19.21
C VAL A 94 -11.76 3.19 20.28
N ILE A 95 -10.51 2.84 20.01
CA ILE A 95 -9.35 3.22 20.81
C ILE A 95 -8.58 4.24 19.99
N GLU A 96 -8.53 5.47 20.48
CA GLU A 96 -7.82 6.56 19.83
C GLU A 96 -6.31 6.35 19.83
N SER A 97 -5.62 7.11 18.98
CA SER A 97 -4.17 7.04 18.85
C SER A 97 -3.46 7.16 20.20
N SER A 98 -2.42 6.35 20.41
CA SER A 98 -1.57 6.56 21.57
C SER A 98 -0.80 7.88 21.43
N PHE A 99 -0.60 8.58 22.55
CA PHE A 99 0.17 9.83 22.58
C PHE A 99 1.60 9.66 22.02
N ALA A 100 2.16 8.45 22.13
CA ALA A 100 3.48 8.09 21.60
C ALA A 100 3.49 7.73 20.10
N GLY A 101 2.34 7.80 19.40
CA GLY A 101 2.25 7.58 17.95
C GLY A 101 2.40 6.13 17.47
N THR A 102 2.57 5.17 18.39
CA THR A 102 2.79 3.75 18.07
C THR A 102 1.54 3.06 17.53
N VAL A 103 0.36 3.49 17.98
CA VAL A 103 -0.94 3.03 17.48
C VAL A 103 -1.64 4.22 16.88
N LYS A 104 -1.93 4.18 15.58
CA LYS A 104 -2.65 5.26 14.88
C LYS A 104 -4.12 5.30 15.28
N ARG A 105 -4.80 4.15 15.38
CA ARG A 105 -6.17 3.97 15.89
C ARG A 105 -6.53 2.48 15.85
N ILE A 106 -7.41 2.02 16.74
CA ILE A 106 -8.01 0.68 16.68
C ILE A 106 -9.53 0.81 16.73
N THR A 107 -10.24 0.12 15.85
CA THR A 107 -11.70 -0.03 15.93
C THR A 107 -12.08 -1.48 16.04
N SER A 108 -12.97 -1.79 16.98
CA SER A 108 -13.63 -3.09 17.09
C SER A 108 -15.01 -2.99 16.44
N THR A 109 -15.30 -3.92 15.53
CA THR A 109 -16.57 -4.02 14.80
C THR A 109 -17.11 -5.43 14.92
N VAL A 110 -18.37 -5.54 15.34
CA VAL A 110 -19.10 -6.81 15.33
C VAL A 110 -19.73 -6.98 13.96
N ILE A 111 -19.55 -8.16 13.36
CA ILE A 111 -20.08 -8.51 12.04
C ILE A 111 -21.05 -9.68 12.21
N GLU A 112 -22.30 -9.48 11.83
CA GLU A 112 -23.35 -10.50 11.96
C GLU A 112 -23.82 -10.94 10.57
N ALA A 113 -24.01 -12.24 10.35
CA ALA A 113 -24.49 -12.77 9.08
C ALA A 113 -26.00 -12.47 8.90
N LYS A 114 -26.43 -12.15 7.67
CA LYS A 114 -27.84 -12.00 7.35
C LYS A 114 -28.50 -13.37 7.20
N THR A 115 -29.70 -13.53 7.79
CA THR A 115 -30.51 -14.75 7.73
C THR A 115 -30.81 -15.16 6.27
N GLY A 116 -30.46 -16.39 5.89
CA GLY A 116 -30.72 -16.95 4.56
C GLY A 116 -29.61 -16.81 3.52
N SER A 117 -28.45 -16.23 3.85
CA SER A 117 -27.25 -16.32 3.00
C SER A 117 -26.54 -17.67 3.22
N PRO A 118 -25.89 -18.27 2.20
CA PRO A 118 -25.18 -19.54 2.34
C PRO A 118 -23.89 -19.46 3.17
N THR A 119 -23.74 -18.46 4.03
CA THR A 119 -22.61 -18.29 4.94
C THR A 119 -23.07 -18.25 6.38
N THR A 120 -23.28 -19.41 6.99
CA THR A 120 -23.41 -19.49 8.44
C THR A 120 -22.76 -20.77 8.98
N ASP A 121 -21.43 -20.71 9.11
CA ASP A 121 -20.68 -21.28 10.25
C ASP A 121 -19.57 -20.31 10.72
N SER A 122 -19.48 -19.10 10.15
CA SER A 122 -18.25 -18.29 10.16
C SER A 122 -18.33 -16.93 10.89
N LEU A 123 -19.44 -16.57 11.56
CA LEU A 123 -19.62 -15.28 12.27
C LEU A 123 -20.62 -15.36 13.45
N PRO A 124 -20.55 -14.47 14.47
CA PRO A 124 -19.46 -13.52 14.76
C PRO A 124 -18.33 -14.16 15.57
N VAL A 125 -17.07 -13.76 15.35
CA VAL A 125 -15.92 -14.21 16.17
C VAL A 125 -15.03 -13.02 16.57
N LEU A 126 -14.73 -12.91 17.87
CA LEU A 126 -13.65 -12.08 18.43
C LEU A 126 -13.17 -12.70 19.74
N VAL A 127 -11.90 -13.10 19.87
CA VAL A 127 -11.22 -13.25 21.18
C VAL A 127 -9.73 -13.01 21.03
N LEU A 128 -9.10 -12.18 21.87
CA LEU A 128 -7.64 -12.07 22.02
C LEU A 128 -7.24 -12.58 23.41
N ALA A 129 -6.27 -13.49 23.53
CA ALA A 129 -5.68 -13.89 24.80
C ALA A 129 -4.16 -14.13 24.69
N ILE A 130 -3.38 -13.37 25.48
CA ILE A 130 -1.92 -13.48 25.60
C ILE A 130 -1.58 -14.19 26.92
N ARG A 131 -0.79 -15.26 26.77
CA ARG A 131 -0.30 -16.27 27.74
C ARG A 131 -1.37 -17.00 28.58
N GLY A 132 -1.73 -18.19 28.09
CA GLY A 132 -2.27 -19.30 28.89
C GLY A 132 -3.79 -19.43 28.91
N SER A 133 -4.42 -19.81 27.79
CA SER A 133 -5.71 -20.52 27.81
C SER A 133 -6.02 -21.08 26.42
N ALA A 134 -6.12 -22.40 26.34
CA ALA A 134 -6.59 -23.12 25.16
C ALA A 134 -8.13 -23.06 25.14
N SER A 135 -8.69 -22.15 24.35
CA SER A 135 -10.11 -22.19 23.98
C SER A 135 -10.21 -22.73 22.55
N GLN A 136 -10.93 -23.84 22.37
CA GLN A 136 -11.07 -24.55 21.09
C GLN A 136 -12.12 -23.95 20.14
N SER A 137 -12.80 -22.85 20.48
CA SER A 137 -13.97 -22.35 19.74
C SER A 137 -13.75 -21.04 18.97
N ALA A 138 -12.56 -20.43 19.03
CA ALA A 138 -12.29 -19.17 18.33
C ALA A 138 -11.46 -19.38 17.05
N ARG A 139 -11.99 -18.93 15.92
CA ARG A 139 -11.32 -18.92 14.61
C ARG A 139 -10.75 -17.53 14.33
N PHE A 140 -9.47 -17.46 13.96
CA PHE A 140 -8.77 -16.20 13.71
C PHE A 140 -8.55 -15.99 12.23
N SER A 141 -8.83 -14.80 11.71
CA SER A 141 -8.47 -14.41 10.35
C SER A 141 -7.78 -13.05 10.40
N CYS A 142 -6.74 -12.88 9.60
CA CYS A 142 -5.94 -11.67 9.55
C CYS A 142 -5.76 -11.27 8.08
N VAL A 143 -6.45 -10.21 7.69
CA VAL A 143 -6.37 -9.67 6.34
C VAL A 143 -5.75 -8.28 6.45
N THR A 144 -4.64 -8.06 5.75
CA THR A 144 -3.98 -6.76 5.70
C THR A 144 -4.09 -6.18 4.29
N PHE A 145 -4.12 -4.85 4.20
CA PHE A 145 -4.22 -4.12 2.92
C PHE A 145 -3.09 -3.10 2.85
N GLY A 146 -2.13 -3.33 1.97
CA GLY A 146 -1.01 -2.40 1.77
C GLY A 146 -0.11 -2.25 3.00
N ALA A 147 -0.16 -3.21 3.93
CA ALA A 147 0.55 -3.10 5.19
C ALA A 147 2.07 -3.21 4.97
N PRO A 148 2.90 -2.49 5.75
CA PRO A 148 4.34 -2.70 5.75
C PRO A 148 4.70 -4.04 6.42
N PRO A 149 5.90 -4.58 6.16
CA PRO A 149 6.38 -5.75 6.87
C PRO A 149 6.65 -5.38 8.34
N CYS A 150 6.07 -6.14 9.27
CA CYS A 150 6.10 -5.80 10.70
C CYS A 150 6.73 -6.89 11.58
N LEU A 151 6.99 -8.09 11.05
CA LEU A 151 7.46 -9.22 11.84
C LEU A 151 8.97 -9.33 11.79
N THR A 152 9.64 -9.44 12.93
CA THR A 152 11.09 -9.68 12.99
C THR A 152 11.48 -11.11 12.63
N GLN A 153 10.52 -12.03 12.63
CA GLN A 153 10.70 -13.44 12.28
C GLN A 153 9.59 -13.89 11.34
N HIS A 154 9.90 -14.86 10.49
CA HIS A 154 8.89 -15.50 9.66
C HIS A 154 7.96 -16.33 10.54
N VAL A 155 6.65 -16.14 10.37
CA VAL A 155 5.63 -16.95 11.03
C VAL A 155 5.16 -17.98 10.02
N ASP A 156 5.44 -19.25 10.31
CA ASP A 156 4.89 -20.36 9.55
C ASP A 156 3.45 -20.61 10.00
N LEU A 157 2.51 -20.37 9.08
CA LEU A 157 1.09 -20.51 9.36
C LEU A 157 0.64 -21.97 9.38
N ASP A 158 1.40 -22.88 8.77
CA ASP A 158 1.05 -24.30 8.71
C ASP A 158 1.11 -24.94 10.10
N ILE A 159 1.94 -24.38 11.00
CA ILE A 159 2.02 -24.75 12.41
C ILE A 159 0.66 -24.60 13.12
N PHE A 160 -0.17 -23.64 12.69
CA PHE A 160 -1.45 -23.36 13.33
C PHE A 160 -2.61 -24.20 12.78
N GLN A 161 -2.38 -25.01 11.73
CA GLN A 161 -3.40 -25.82 11.05
C GLN A 161 -4.73 -25.06 10.92
N PRO A 162 -4.75 -23.91 10.22
CA PRO A 162 -5.92 -23.05 10.16
C PRO A 162 -7.15 -23.88 9.77
N SER A 163 -8.16 -23.87 10.62
CA SER A 163 -9.41 -24.57 10.35
C SER A 163 -10.08 -24.04 9.08
N ASN A 164 -10.86 -24.89 8.41
CA ASN A 164 -11.62 -24.52 7.22
C ASN A 164 -12.32 -23.17 7.42
N GLY A 165 -12.07 -22.23 6.50
CA GLY A 165 -12.65 -20.88 6.50
C GLY A 165 -11.77 -19.78 7.08
N THR A 166 -10.62 -20.08 7.70
CA THR A 166 -9.63 -19.08 8.15
C THR A 166 -8.90 -18.42 6.99
N VAL A 167 -8.86 -17.08 6.97
CA VAL A 167 -8.14 -16.31 5.95
C VAL A 167 -7.03 -15.50 6.59
N CYS A 168 -5.80 -15.76 6.15
CA CYS A 168 -4.60 -15.02 6.55
C CYS A 168 -3.89 -14.55 5.29
N VAL A 169 -4.07 -13.30 4.86
CA VAL A 169 -3.48 -12.80 3.60
C VAL A 169 -3.07 -11.33 3.70
N ASN A 170 -2.03 -10.97 2.97
CA ASN A 170 -1.69 -9.58 2.68
C ASN A 170 -2.13 -9.25 1.26
N VAL A 171 -3.12 -8.37 1.14
CA VAL A 171 -3.62 -7.86 -0.13
C VAL A 171 -2.82 -6.62 -0.50
N ILE A 172 -2.13 -6.67 -1.64
CA ILE A 172 -1.11 -5.70 -2.03
C ILE A 172 -1.47 -5.16 -3.41
N ASN A 173 -1.55 -3.85 -3.56
CA ASN A 173 -1.58 -3.28 -4.89
C ASN A 173 -0.18 -3.37 -5.52
N GLU A 174 -0.08 -3.81 -6.77
CA GLU A 174 1.18 -3.72 -7.51
C GLU A 174 1.71 -2.28 -7.44
N PHE A 175 3.03 -2.15 -7.25
CA PHE A 175 3.75 -0.89 -7.04
C PHE A 175 3.58 -0.22 -5.67
N ASP A 176 2.79 -0.78 -4.74
CA ASP A 176 2.60 -0.19 -3.40
C ASP A 176 3.89 -0.24 -2.57
N VAL A 177 4.54 0.91 -2.47
CA VAL A 177 5.80 1.11 -1.75
C VAL A 177 5.70 0.78 -0.26
N VAL A 178 4.53 0.97 0.37
CA VAL A 178 4.37 0.77 1.82
C VAL A 178 4.60 -0.69 2.17
N THR A 179 4.19 -1.60 1.30
CA THR A 179 4.36 -3.05 1.48
C THR A 179 5.81 -3.51 1.47
N ARG A 180 6.74 -2.62 1.10
CA ARG A 180 8.17 -2.89 1.12
C ARG A 180 8.93 -2.04 2.13
N ALA A 181 8.25 -1.12 2.82
CA ALA A 181 8.85 -0.07 3.64
C ALA A 181 9.50 -0.57 4.95
N ASP A 182 10.56 -1.38 4.82
CA ASP A 182 11.56 -1.57 5.86
C ASP A 182 12.76 -0.64 5.64
N LYS A 183 13.62 -0.52 6.66
CA LYS A 183 14.77 0.37 6.59
C LYS A 183 15.66 0.09 5.37
N PRO A 184 16.16 -1.14 5.11
CA PRO A 184 16.99 -1.41 3.94
C PRO A 184 16.34 -1.06 2.60
N TYR A 185 15.04 -1.31 2.47
CA TYR A 185 14.33 -0.99 1.25
C TYR A 185 14.21 0.51 1.01
N ILE A 186 13.83 1.28 2.05
CA ILE A 186 13.74 2.74 1.94
C ILE A 186 15.11 3.33 1.60
N LEU A 187 16.20 2.82 2.19
CA LEU A 187 17.55 3.28 1.80
C LEU A 187 17.88 2.99 0.34
N SER A 188 17.41 1.86 -0.18
CA SER A 188 17.58 1.52 -1.60
C SER A 188 16.85 2.52 -2.51
N LEU A 189 15.63 2.95 -2.13
CA LEU A 189 14.91 3.99 -2.87
C LEU A 189 15.62 5.34 -2.82
N VAL A 190 16.28 5.66 -1.71
CA VAL A 190 17.14 6.85 -1.63
C VAL A 190 18.30 6.74 -2.61
N ASP A 191 18.93 5.56 -2.75
CA ASP A 191 20.01 5.37 -3.73
C ASP A 191 19.49 5.49 -5.18
N VAL A 192 18.27 5.00 -5.48
CA VAL A 192 17.61 5.24 -6.79
C VAL A 192 17.38 6.74 -7.01
N ALA A 193 16.86 7.45 -6.00
CA ALA A 193 16.64 8.89 -6.07
C ALA A 193 17.95 9.68 -6.26
N ARG A 194 19.04 9.22 -5.65
CA ARG A 194 20.37 9.84 -5.82
C ARG A 194 20.90 9.61 -7.22
N ALA A 195 20.75 8.40 -7.77
CA ALA A 195 21.12 8.10 -9.15
C ALA A 195 20.36 8.97 -10.16
N MET A 196 19.05 9.19 -9.94
CA MET A 196 18.22 10.12 -10.73
C MET A 196 18.75 11.58 -10.71
N LEU A 197 19.53 11.95 -9.70
CA LEU A 197 20.07 13.30 -9.50
C LEU A 197 21.58 13.38 -9.80
N ASP A 198 22.15 12.36 -10.43
CA ASP A 198 23.60 12.23 -10.67
C ASP A 198 24.45 12.34 -9.39
N LEU A 199 23.87 11.99 -8.24
CA LEU A 199 24.54 12.02 -6.95
C LEU A 199 25.19 10.65 -6.64
N PRO A 200 26.37 10.64 -5.99
CA PRO A 200 27.04 9.39 -5.63
C PRO A 200 26.21 8.58 -4.61
N PRO A 201 26.31 7.22 -4.61
CA PRO A 201 25.62 6.37 -3.64
C PRO A 201 25.96 6.70 -2.19
N ARG A 202 25.03 6.43 -1.26
CA ARG A 202 25.21 6.80 0.17
C ARG A 202 26.43 6.19 0.83
N THR A 203 26.90 5.02 0.37
CA THR A 203 28.10 4.36 0.92
C THR A 203 29.36 5.21 0.80
N ASN A 204 29.36 6.23 -0.07
CA ASN A 204 30.50 7.11 -0.30
C ASN A 204 30.45 8.40 0.54
N ILE A 205 29.45 8.55 1.43
CA ILE A 205 29.20 9.81 2.14
C ILE A 205 29.15 9.56 3.66
N SER A 206 29.90 10.40 4.39
CA SER A 206 29.88 10.52 5.86
C SER A 206 28.45 10.76 6.37
N GLU A 207 28.11 10.27 7.57
CA GLU A 207 26.77 10.23 8.19
C GLU A 207 26.04 11.58 8.41
N LEU A 208 26.44 12.67 7.75
CA LEU A 208 26.01 14.04 8.05
C LEU A 208 25.46 14.83 6.84
N GLU A 209 24.82 14.20 5.85
CA GLU A 209 23.97 14.93 4.91
C GLU A 209 22.55 15.04 5.51
N THR A 210 22.10 16.28 5.71
CA THR A 210 20.80 16.58 6.31
C THR A 210 19.72 16.39 5.25
N SER A 211 18.58 15.82 5.61
CA SER A 211 17.48 15.51 4.66
C SER A 211 16.98 16.72 3.85
N GLU A 212 17.21 17.94 4.31
CA GLU A 212 16.83 19.18 3.64
C GLU A 212 17.67 19.49 2.40
N GLU A 213 18.96 19.09 2.40
CA GLU A 213 19.88 19.38 1.30
C GLU A 213 19.59 18.48 0.09
N ILE A 214 19.29 17.19 0.34
CA ILE A 214 18.87 16.24 -0.70
C ILE A 214 17.57 16.68 -1.36
N VAL A 215 16.59 17.11 -0.56
CA VAL A 215 15.31 17.62 -1.10
C VAL A 215 15.56 18.87 -1.93
N SER A 216 16.38 19.81 -1.47
CA SER A 216 16.68 21.04 -2.21
C SER A 216 17.37 20.77 -3.55
N VAL A 217 18.38 19.89 -3.59
CA VAL A 217 19.06 19.47 -4.82
C VAL A 217 18.10 18.79 -5.79
N ALA A 218 17.22 17.91 -5.28
CA ALA A 218 16.19 17.27 -6.10
C ALA A 218 15.19 18.26 -6.71
N LEU A 219 14.82 19.28 -5.92
CA LEU A 219 13.93 20.37 -6.33
C LEU A 219 14.56 21.31 -7.36
N GLU A 220 15.88 21.44 -7.38
CA GLU A 220 16.60 22.20 -8.40
C GLU A 220 16.72 21.41 -9.71
N ALA A 221 17.07 20.11 -9.63
CA ALA A 221 17.14 19.24 -10.81
C ALA A 221 15.80 19.11 -11.55
N THR A 222 14.67 19.08 -10.82
CA THR A 222 13.32 19.06 -11.43
C THR A 222 12.98 20.34 -12.21
N ARG A 223 13.57 21.49 -11.84
CA ARG A 223 13.35 22.75 -12.56
C ARG A 223 14.17 22.84 -13.84
N ASP A 224 15.37 22.27 -13.86
CA ASP A 224 16.26 22.30 -15.02
C ASP A 224 15.89 21.27 -16.10
N GLU A 225 15.30 20.14 -15.74
CA GLU A 225 14.87 19.11 -16.71
C GLU A 225 13.67 19.57 -17.57
N ASN A 226 12.77 20.40 -17.02
CA ASN A 226 11.68 21.03 -17.77
C ASN A 226 12.18 21.97 -18.90
N ARG A 227 13.49 22.28 -18.95
CA ARG A 227 14.12 23.04 -20.04
C ARG A 227 14.85 22.17 -21.08
N ARG A 228 15.02 20.86 -20.86
CA ARG A 228 15.90 19.99 -21.68
C ARG A 228 15.18 18.88 -22.44
N LEU A 229 13.86 18.95 -22.62
CA LEU A 229 13.14 18.03 -23.51
C LEU A 229 13.35 18.41 -24.99
N SER A 230 14.57 18.18 -25.49
CA SER A 230 14.87 17.94 -26.90
C SER A 230 16.31 17.42 -27.01
N ASP A 231 16.49 16.10 -26.99
CA ASP A 231 17.51 15.48 -27.83
C ASP A 231 17.30 13.96 -27.90
N ASP A 232 17.16 13.47 -29.12
CA ASP A 232 17.15 12.06 -29.49
C ASP A 232 18.60 11.61 -29.74
N SER A 233 19.06 10.52 -29.12
CA SER A 233 19.82 9.47 -29.82
C SER A 233 20.23 8.29 -28.92
N GLU A 234 19.70 7.12 -29.29
CA GLU A 234 20.36 5.85 -29.67
C GLU A 234 21.44 5.18 -28.77
N ASP A 235 21.20 3.87 -28.63
CA ASP A 235 22.11 2.74 -28.46
C ASP A 235 22.98 2.61 -27.20
N VAL A 236 22.44 1.86 -26.23
CA VAL A 236 23.19 1.27 -25.12
C VAL A 236 23.25 -0.26 -25.28
N PRO A 237 24.42 -0.91 -25.12
CA PRO A 237 24.58 -2.35 -25.33
C PRO A 237 23.74 -3.16 -24.34
N VAL A 238 23.30 -4.34 -24.79
CA VAL A 238 22.52 -5.34 -24.02
C VAL A 238 23.20 -5.63 -22.67
N LYS A 239 22.69 -4.97 -21.63
CA LYS A 239 23.15 -5.05 -20.24
C LYS A 239 22.63 -6.34 -19.62
N GLU A 240 23.44 -6.97 -18.77
CA GLU A 240 22.96 -7.89 -17.73
C GLU A 240 21.62 -7.39 -17.20
N SER A 241 20.63 -8.29 -17.05
CA SER A 241 19.27 -7.97 -16.58
C SER A 241 19.32 -6.82 -15.59
N ASN A 242 18.77 -5.65 -15.95
CA ASN A 242 18.83 -4.40 -15.19
C ASN A 242 18.04 -4.55 -13.88
N LEU A 243 18.54 -5.40 -12.99
CA LEU A 243 17.87 -5.89 -11.80
C LEU A 243 18.40 -5.09 -10.63
N TRP A 244 17.53 -4.33 -9.97
CA TRP A 244 17.92 -3.64 -8.75
C TRP A 244 18.14 -4.66 -7.62
N ARG A 245 19.30 -4.63 -6.98
CA ARG A 245 19.62 -5.55 -5.89
C ARG A 245 19.29 -4.91 -4.55
N PHE A 246 18.51 -5.61 -3.75
CA PHE A 246 18.16 -5.16 -2.39
C PHE A 246 19.06 -5.81 -1.35
N PRO A 247 19.41 -5.07 -0.28
CA PRO A 247 19.93 -5.69 0.92
C PRO A 247 18.89 -6.63 1.55
N ARG A 248 19.34 -7.46 2.50
CA ARG A 248 18.46 -8.37 3.24
C ARG A 248 17.38 -7.58 3.99
N ALA A 249 16.12 -7.96 3.76
CA ALA A 249 14.98 -7.41 4.49
C ALA A 249 15.10 -7.68 6.01
N LEU A 250 14.72 -6.69 6.83
CA LEU A 250 14.72 -6.79 8.29
C LEU A 250 13.42 -7.34 8.84
N TYR A 251 12.31 -7.10 8.14
CA TYR A 251 10.98 -7.50 8.56
C TYR A 251 10.30 -8.40 7.53
N HIS A 252 9.29 -9.11 7.99
CA HIS A 252 8.50 -10.06 7.24
C HIS A 252 7.01 -9.69 7.28
N HIS A 253 6.31 -10.06 6.22
CA HIS A 253 4.85 -10.02 6.15
C HIS A 253 4.21 -11.21 6.86
N PHE A 254 2.95 -11.06 7.23
CA PHE A 254 2.17 -12.12 7.86
C PHE A 254 1.32 -12.86 6.81
N GLY A 255 1.63 -14.12 6.49
CA GLY A 255 0.86 -14.95 5.55
C GLY A 255 1.13 -14.69 4.06
N PRO A 256 0.43 -15.40 3.16
CA PRO A 256 0.50 -15.24 1.71
C PRO A 256 0.39 -13.79 1.24
N ARG A 257 1.10 -13.47 0.15
CA ARG A 257 1.10 -12.15 -0.46
C ARG A 257 0.34 -12.21 -1.78
N VAL A 258 -0.88 -11.69 -1.75
CA VAL A 258 -1.74 -11.59 -2.91
C VAL A 258 -1.54 -10.21 -3.52
N VAL A 259 -0.95 -10.16 -4.71
CA VAL A 259 -0.73 -8.91 -5.44
C VAL A 259 -1.83 -8.72 -6.47
N LEU A 260 -2.48 -7.56 -6.39
CA LEU A 260 -3.53 -7.08 -7.28
C LEU A 260 -2.88 -6.26 -8.39
N LEU A 261 -2.99 -6.78 -9.61
CA LEU A 261 -2.42 -6.20 -10.82
C LEU A 261 -3.55 -5.70 -11.70
N THR A 262 -3.34 -4.55 -12.33
CA THR A 262 -4.26 -4.08 -13.38
C THR A 262 -3.55 -4.21 -14.71
N ARG A 263 -4.21 -4.86 -15.66
CA ARG A 263 -3.68 -5.10 -17.00
C ARG A 263 -4.69 -4.60 -18.03
N PHE A 264 -4.19 -4.16 -19.18
CA PHE A 264 -5.04 -3.78 -20.29
C PHE A 264 -5.17 -4.99 -21.22
N ILE A 265 -6.34 -5.63 -21.20
CA ILE A 265 -6.65 -6.84 -21.98
C ILE A 265 -7.92 -6.55 -22.78
N ASP A 266 -7.93 -6.88 -24.06
CA ASP A 266 -9.10 -6.71 -24.96
C ASP A 266 -9.73 -5.30 -24.91
N ASN A 267 -8.89 -4.27 -24.96
CA ASN A 267 -9.27 -2.86 -24.86
C ASN A 267 -9.94 -2.45 -23.53
N GLN A 268 -9.80 -3.24 -22.48
CA GLN A 268 -10.37 -2.95 -21.16
C GLN A 268 -9.33 -3.16 -20.05
N MET A 269 -9.48 -2.42 -18.96
CA MET A 269 -8.69 -2.65 -17.75
C MET A 269 -9.28 -3.82 -16.97
N SER A 270 -8.51 -4.89 -16.80
CA SER A 270 -8.87 -6.08 -16.05
C SER A 270 -8.04 -6.21 -14.77
N LEU A 271 -8.67 -6.70 -13.71
CA LEU A 271 -8.00 -7.03 -12.46
C LEU A 271 -7.46 -8.46 -12.54
N LYS A 272 -6.17 -8.62 -12.27
CA LYS A 272 -5.54 -9.91 -12.01
C LYS A 272 -5.14 -9.95 -10.54
N ALA A 273 -5.25 -11.10 -9.90
CA ALA A 273 -4.80 -11.34 -8.54
C ALA A 273 -3.92 -12.59 -8.54
N VAL A 274 -2.69 -12.43 -8.07
CA VAL A 274 -1.70 -13.51 -8.04
C VAL A 274 -1.09 -13.66 -6.66
N GLU A 275 -0.76 -14.89 -6.28
CA GLU A 275 0.04 -15.15 -5.10
C GLU A 275 1.52 -15.16 -5.48
N ILE A 276 2.33 -14.42 -4.72
CA ILE A 276 3.78 -14.32 -4.95
C ILE A 276 4.54 -14.98 -3.80
N SER A 277 5.59 -15.74 -4.10
CA SER A 277 6.47 -16.35 -3.10
C SER A 277 7.33 -15.30 -2.37
N THR A 278 7.76 -15.60 -1.13
CA THR A 278 8.53 -14.64 -0.30
C THR A 278 9.83 -14.20 -0.98
N SER A 279 10.49 -15.11 -1.71
CA SER A 279 11.71 -14.80 -2.46
C SER A 279 11.44 -13.82 -3.60
N GLU A 280 10.39 -14.05 -4.40
CA GLU A 280 10.08 -13.17 -5.54
C GLU A 280 9.62 -11.80 -5.06
N PHE A 281 8.73 -11.76 -4.06
CA PHE A 281 8.22 -10.48 -3.56
C PHE A 281 9.33 -9.58 -3.01
N LYS A 282 10.39 -10.14 -2.38
CA LYS A 282 11.53 -9.38 -1.86
C LYS A 282 12.43 -8.77 -2.95
N LYS A 283 12.33 -9.26 -4.17
CA LYS A 283 13.08 -8.73 -5.30
C LYS A 283 12.40 -7.53 -5.95
N LEU A 284 11.13 -7.24 -5.69
CA LEU A 284 10.38 -6.21 -6.42
C LEU A 284 10.82 -4.78 -6.06
N LEU A 285 10.80 -3.84 -7.01
CA LEU A 285 11.06 -2.42 -6.79
C LEU A 285 9.75 -1.63 -6.94
N PHE A 286 8.93 -1.67 -5.91
CA PHE A 286 7.68 -0.92 -5.79
C PHE A 286 7.90 0.49 -5.26
N CYS A 287 7.55 1.51 -6.05
CA CYS A 287 7.85 2.90 -5.72
C CYS A 287 6.65 3.85 -5.76
N ARG A 288 5.47 3.37 -6.15
CA ARG A 288 4.32 4.24 -6.40
C ARG A 288 3.51 4.47 -5.13
N VAL A 289 3.56 5.68 -4.59
CA VAL A 289 2.79 6.05 -3.39
C VAL A 289 1.29 6.10 -3.66
N ALA A 290 0.88 6.53 -4.86
CA ALA A 290 -0.53 6.74 -5.20
C ALA A 290 -1.38 5.46 -5.12
N VAL A 291 -0.78 4.28 -5.36
CA VAL A 291 -1.51 3.01 -5.33
C VAL A 291 -1.81 2.48 -3.93
N HIS A 292 -1.20 3.07 -2.90
CA HIS A 292 -1.55 2.81 -1.50
C HIS A 292 -2.90 3.47 -1.10
N GLY A 293 -3.45 4.32 -1.97
CA GLY A 293 -4.69 5.05 -1.73
C GLY A 293 -5.89 4.14 -1.43
N LYS A 294 -6.71 4.55 -0.45
CA LYS A 294 -7.91 3.80 -0.03
C LYS A 294 -8.90 3.58 -1.17
N SER A 295 -9.09 4.58 -2.03
CA SER A 295 -10.00 4.47 -3.17
C SER A 295 -9.58 3.38 -4.15
N LEU A 296 -8.28 3.21 -4.39
CA LEU A 296 -7.79 2.19 -5.31
C LEU A 296 -7.92 0.78 -4.72
N TYR A 297 -7.62 0.63 -3.42
CA TYR A 297 -7.93 -0.61 -2.72
C TYR A 297 -9.43 -0.92 -2.76
N GLU A 298 -10.29 0.06 -2.48
CA GLU A 298 -11.73 -0.12 -2.53
C GLU A 298 -12.22 -0.59 -3.90
N GLU A 299 -11.78 0.07 -4.98
CA GLU A 299 -12.13 -0.32 -6.35
C GLU A 299 -11.77 -1.78 -6.63
N ARG A 300 -10.56 -2.20 -6.25
CA ARG A 300 -10.06 -3.54 -6.50
C ARG A 300 -10.72 -4.60 -5.61
N ILE A 301 -10.98 -4.30 -4.34
CA ILE A 301 -11.73 -5.19 -3.45
C ILE A 301 -13.17 -5.37 -3.94
N ASN A 302 -13.82 -4.31 -4.41
CA ASN A 302 -15.15 -4.41 -5.00
C ASN A 302 -15.15 -5.28 -6.27
N ALA A 303 -14.10 -5.19 -7.09
CA ALA A 303 -13.95 -6.08 -8.25
C ALA A 303 -13.74 -7.55 -7.82
N LEU A 304 -12.97 -7.82 -6.76
CA LEU A 304 -12.86 -9.17 -6.18
C LEU A 304 -14.22 -9.69 -5.70
N GLU A 305 -14.98 -8.90 -4.93
CA GLU A 305 -16.32 -9.25 -4.42
C GLU A 305 -17.28 -9.64 -5.54
N GLN A 306 -17.22 -8.92 -6.65
CA GLN A 306 -18.05 -9.14 -7.83
C GLN A 306 -17.53 -10.26 -8.74
N GLY A 307 -16.45 -10.96 -8.36
CA GLY A 307 -15.85 -12.01 -9.18
C GLY A 307 -15.17 -11.49 -10.45
N ARG A 308 -14.93 -10.17 -10.58
CA ARG A 308 -14.34 -9.54 -11.78
C ARG A 308 -12.82 -9.51 -11.70
N PHE A 309 -12.19 -10.68 -11.61
CA PHE A 309 -10.73 -10.83 -11.59
C PHE A 309 -10.27 -12.15 -12.21
N ASN A 310 -9.01 -12.24 -12.66
CA ASN A 310 -8.43 -13.45 -13.28
C ASN A 310 -9.29 -14.00 -14.43
N ASN A 311 -9.79 -13.10 -15.29
CA ASN A 311 -10.68 -13.41 -16.41
C ASN A 311 -11.96 -14.17 -16.02
N ARG A 312 -12.37 -14.11 -14.76
CA ARG A 312 -13.67 -14.62 -14.33
C ARG A 312 -14.76 -13.64 -14.77
N SER A 313 -15.79 -14.19 -15.39
CA SER A 313 -17.08 -13.53 -15.54
C SER A 313 -17.89 -13.72 -14.26
N ALA A 314 -18.52 -12.64 -13.80
CA ALA A 314 -19.41 -12.60 -12.63
C ALA A 314 -20.61 -13.56 -12.77
#